data_AF-A0ABD4YEU6-F1
#
_entry.id   AF-A0ABD4YEU6-F1
#
_cell.length_a   1.000
_cell.length_b   1.000
_cell.length_c   1.000
_cell.angle_alpha   90.00
_cell.angle_beta   90.00
_cell.angle_gamma   90.00
#
_symmetry.space_group_name_H-M   'P 1'
#
loop_
_entity.id
_entity.type
_entity.pdbx_description
1 polymer ?
#
loop_
_entity_poly.entity_id
_entity_poly.type
_entity_poly.pdbx_seq_one_letter_code
_entity_poly.pdbx_strand_id
1 'polypeptide(L)'
;MARLTESQAGGANVLRFLDLIAFSEGTSTIKASDDGYNVLYGGTLFQEYVDHPRRKLTFPINGKPVTSTAAGRYQLLDRYWDAYRASLRLSGGFTPENQDRVALQQIRERRALDDIKAGRIQQAIAKCSNIWASFPGNTYGQNPHRLDKLLGKWVEMGGGLA
;
A
#
# COMPACT_ATOMS: atom_id res chain seq x y z
N MET A 1 -5.45 1.53 -10.89
CA MET A 1 -5.65 0.14 -10.44
C MET A 1 -4.31 -0.59 -10.35
N ALA A 2 -4.26 -1.64 -9.53
CA ALA A 2 -3.16 -2.62 -9.50
C ALA A 2 -2.72 -3.07 -10.91
N ARG A 3 -1.42 -3.28 -11.14
CA ARG A 3 -0.84 -3.75 -12.40
C ARG A 3 -0.71 -5.28 -12.50
N LEU A 4 -0.92 -6.01 -11.41
CA LEU A 4 -1.05 -7.47 -11.47
C LEU A 4 -2.36 -7.91 -12.13
N THR A 5 -2.33 -9.05 -12.81
CA THR A 5 -3.56 -9.73 -13.25
C THR A 5 -4.26 -10.41 -12.07
N GLU A 6 -5.56 -10.72 -12.21
CA GLU A 6 -6.31 -11.43 -11.17
C GLU A 6 -5.65 -12.75 -10.79
N SER A 7 -5.16 -13.51 -11.78
CA SER A 7 -4.46 -14.77 -11.55
C SER A 7 -3.17 -14.56 -10.73
N GLN A 8 -2.39 -13.52 -11.04
CA GLN A 8 -1.17 -13.20 -10.29
C GLN A 8 -1.45 -12.75 -8.86
N ALA A 9 -2.51 -11.98 -8.64
CA ALA A 9 -2.92 -11.51 -7.32
C ALA A 9 -3.61 -12.59 -6.47
N GLY A 10 -4.24 -13.58 -7.12
CA GLY A 10 -5.04 -14.61 -6.47
C GLY A 10 -6.52 -14.26 -6.36
N GLY A 11 -7.04 -13.37 -7.21
CA GLY A 11 -8.46 -13.05 -7.37
C GLY A 11 -8.76 -11.55 -7.38
N ALA A 12 -9.93 -11.19 -7.94
CA ALA A 12 -10.40 -9.81 -8.06
C ALA A 12 -10.42 -9.05 -6.72
N ASN A 13 -10.83 -9.70 -5.62
CA ASN A 13 -10.84 -9.08 -4.30
C ASN A 13 -9.44 -8.65 -3.84
N VAL A 14 -8.40 -9.39 -4.24
CA VAL A 14 -7.02 -9.07 -3.87
C VAL A 14 -6.53 -7.83 -4.63
N LEU A 15 -6.87 -7.71 -5.92
CA LEU A 15 -6.59 -6.49 -6.68
C LEU A 15 -7.31 -5.27 -6.09
N ARG A 16 -8.60 -5.42 -5.75
CA ARG A 16 -9.35 -4.34 -5.09
C ARG A 16 -8.76 -3.96 -3.73
N PHE A 17 -8.21 -4.93 -2.99
CA PHE A 17 -7.57 -4.63 -1.71
C PHE A 17 -6.26 -3.85 -1.88
N LEU A 18 -5.49 -4.13 -2.94
CA LEU A 18 -4.35 -3.28 -3.32
C LEU A 18 -4.82 -1.85 -3.65
N ASP A 19 -5.92 -1.70 -4.39
CA ASP A 19 -6.50 -0.38 -4.67
C ASP A 19 -6.97 0.34 -3.38
N LEU A 20 -7.53 -0.41 -2.42
CA LEU A 20 -7.90 0.13 -1.11
C LEU A 20 -6.69 0.62 -0.31
N ILE A 21 -5.57 -0.10 -0.35
CA ILE A 21 -4.32 0.35 0.29
C ILE A 21 -3.86 1.66 -0.37
N ALA A 22 -3.84 1.74 -1.70
CA ALA A 22 -3.41 2.93 -2.42
C ALA A 22 -4.27 4.16 -2.08
N PHE A 23 -5.59 3.97 -1.99
CA PHE A 23 -6.50 5.00 -1.51
C PHE A 23 -6.20 5.40 -0.06
N SER A 24 -5.99 4.42 0.82
CA SER A 24 -5.77 4.65 2.25
C SER A 24 -4.46 5.41 2.51
N GLU A 25 -3.38 5.06 1.80
CA GLU A 25 -2.11 5.78 1.84
C GLU A 25 -2.16 7.14 1.12
N GLY A 26 -3.29 7.49 0.49
CA GLY A 26 -3.51 8.76 -0.19
C GLY A 26 -2.75 8.92 -1.51
N THR A 27 -2.14 7.85 -2.01
CA THR A 27 -1.27 7.89 -3.19
C THR A 27 -2.09 7.94 -4.48
N SER A 28 -3.13 7.12 -4.57
CA SER A 28 -3.99 7.05 -5.77
C SER A 28 -4.88 8.28 -5.96
N THR A 29 -5.01 9.14 -4.95
CA THR A 29 -5.77 10.39 -5.05
C THR A 29 -4.98 11.56 -5.66
N ILE A 30 -3.69 11.39 -5.90
CA ILE A 30 -2.84 12.43 -6.49
C ILE A 30 -3.01 12.43 -8.02
N LYS A 31 -3.74 13.42 -8.54
CA LYS A 31 -4.16 13.47 -9.96
C LYS A 31 -3.00 13.41 -10.97
N ALA A 32 -1.84 13.99 -10.65
CA ALA A 32 -0.67 14.00 -11.53
C ALA A 32 0.21 12.74 -11.40
N SER A 33 -0.10 11.84 -10.46
CA SER A 33 0.65 10.60 -10.26
C SER A 33 0.28 9.55 -11.30
N ASP A 34 1.17 8.57 -11.49
CA ASP A 34 0.86 7.31 -12.16
C ASP A 34 0.09 6.41 -11.19
N ASP A 35 -1.18 6.73 -10.94
CA ASP A 35 -2.09 5.98 -10.05
C ASP A 35 -1.50 5.70 -8.64
N GLY A 36 -0.67 6.62 -8.15
CA GLY A 36 0.02 6.51 -6.87
C GLY A 36 1.40 5.84 -6.90
N TYR A 37 1.77 5.14 -7.98
CA TYR A 37 3.02 4.36 -8.05
C TYR A 37 4.28 5.20 -7.99
N ASN A 38 4.22 6.48 -8.37
CA ASN A 38 5.35 7.40 -8.33
C ASN A 38 5.28 8.41 -7.18
N VAL A 39 4.48 8.16 -6.14
CA VAL A 39 4.28 9.10 -5.02
C VAL A 39 5.33 8.89 -3.93
N LEU A 40 6.03 9.96 -3.56
CA LEU A 40 6.89 10.02 -2.38
C LEU A 40 6.08 10.38 -1.14
N TYR A 41 6.62 10.06 0.03
CA TYR A 41 6.13 10.58 1.29
C TYR A 41 5.93 12.10 1.23
N GLY A 42 4.76 12.57 1.65
CA GLY A 42 4.35 13.98 1.55
C GLY A 42 3.79 14.40 0.19
N GLY A 43 3.61 13.48 -0.76
CA GLY A 43 2.78 13.69 -1.96
C GLY A 43 3.51 14.24 -3.20
N THR A 44 4.81 14.51 -3.11
CA THR A 44 5.61 14.83 -4.30
C THR A 44 5.84 13.58 -5.16
N LEU A 45 6.22 13.76 -6.42
CA LEU A 45 6.41 12.64 -7.36
C LEU A 45 7.89 12.37 -7.62
N PHE A 46 8.23 11.10 -7.84
CA PHE A 46 9.49 10.72 -8.49
C PHE A 46 9.24 10.40 -9.97
N GLN A 47 10.30 10.41 -10.79
CA GLN A 47 10.15 10.34 -12.25
C GLN A 47 10.38 8.94 -12.81
N GLU A 48 11.33 8.20 -12.26
CA GLU A 48 11.82 6.95 -12.84
C GLU A 48 11.69 5.79 -11.85
N TYR A 49 11.37 4.61 -12.37
CA TYR A 49 11.22 3.37 -11.60
C TYR A 49 12.47 2.51 -11.54
N VAL A 50 13.64 3.04 -11.88
CA VAL A 50 14.91 2.30 -11.92
C VAL A 50 15.20 1.61 -10.58
N ASP A 51 14.86 2.27 -9.47
CA ASP A 51 14.93 1.70 -8.14
C ASP A 51 14.04 2.47 -7.16
N HIS A 52 13.91 1.99 -5.91
CA HIS A 52 13.24 2.76 -4.88
C HIS A 52 13.98 4.10 -4.68
N PRO A 53 13.28 5.25 -4.56
CA PRO A 53 13.91 6.56 -4.63
C PRO A 53 14.78 6.90 -3.40
N ARG A 54 14.59 6.18 -2.28
CA ARG A 54 15.37 6.32 -1.01
C ARG A 54 15.50 7.77 -0.52
N ARG A 55 14.49 8.60 -0.80
CA ARG A 55 14.45 9.99 -0.36
C ARG A 55 13.95 10.06 1.08
N LYS A 56 14.82 10.48 2.00
CA LYS A 56 14.43 10.82 3.38
C LYS A 56 13.74 12.17 3.37
N LEU A 57 12.43 12.18 3.59
CA LEU A 57 11.62 13.39 3.63
C LEU A 57 11.02 13.54 5.03
N THR A 58 10.94 14.77 5.51
CA THR A 58 10.43 15.10 6.85
C THR A 58 9.19 15.98 6.72
N PHE A 59 8.09 15.54 7.32
CA PHE A 59 6.84 16.30 7.37
C PHE A 59 6.27 16.33 8.79
N PRO A 60 5.53 17.38 9.17
CA PRO A 60 4.86 17.42 10.46
C PRO A 60 3.64 16.49 10.47
N ILE A 61 3.60 15.56 11.43
CA ILE A 61 2.41 14.77 11.78
C ILE A 61 2.06 15.10 13.24
N ASN A 62 0.84 15.57 13.48
CA ASN A 62 0.36 15.94 14.82
C ASN A 62 1.32 16.90 15.55
N GLY A 63 1.86 17.86 14.82
CA GLY A 63 2.81 18.86 15.33
C GLY A 63 4.24 18.35 15.57
N LYS A 64 4.54 17.08 15.27
CA LYS A 64 5.87 16.49 15.43
C LYS A 64 6.54 16.20 14.09
N PRO A 65 7.84 16.47 13.91
CA PRO A 65 8.55 16.11 12.68
C PRO A 65 8.68 14.58 12.58
N VAL A 66 8.20 14.02 11.47
CA VAL A 66 8.35 12.60 11.15
C VAL A 66 9.14 12.48 9.86
N THR A 67 10.28 11.78 9.93
CA THR A 67 11.09 11.45 8.75
C THR A 67 10.72 10.07 8.24
N SER A 68 10.45 9.96 6.95
CA SER A 68 10.19 8.68 6.29
C SER A 68 10.84 8.63 4.92
N THR A 69 11.11 7.41 4.47
CA THR A 69 11.55 7.11 3.11
C THR A 69 10.44 6.54 2.25
N ALA A 70 9.20 6.54 2.75
CA ALA A 70 8.07 5.92 2.09
C ALA A 70 7.92 6.40 0.64
N ALA A 71 7.75 5.45 -0.27
CA ALA A 71 7.50 5.75 -1.67
C ALA A 71 6.62 4.70 -2.34
N GLY A 72 6.08 5.12 -3.47
CA GLY A 72 5.22 4.31 -4.30
C GLY A 72 3.79 4.20 -3.78
N ARG A 73 3.01 3.43 -4.52
CA ARG A 73 1.56 3.29 -4.34
C ARG A 73 1.19 2.80 -2.95
N TYR A 74 2.07 1.99 -2.37
CA TYR A 74 1.90 1.35 -1.07
C TYR A 74 2.81 1.93 0.02
N GLN A 75 3.46 3.08 -0.24
CA GLN A 75 4.32 3.81 0.70
C GLN A 75 5.39 2.91 1.37
N LEU A 76 6.02 2.05 0.58
CA LEU A 76 7.05 1.11 1.04
C LEU A 76 8.29 1.88 1.52
N LEU A 77 8.90 1.45 2.63
CA LEU A 77 10.17 2.02 3.10
C LEU A 77 11.37 1.39 2.38
N ASP A 78 12.46 2.14 2.26
CA ASP A 78 13.67 1.72 1.54
C ASP A 78 14.25 0.40 2.05
N ARG A 79 14.36 0.24 3.37
CA ARG A 79 14.88 -0.97 4.01
C ARG A 79 14.08 -2.22 3.66
N TYR A 80 12.77 -2.08 3.46
CA TYR A 80 11.90 -3.20 3.12
C TYR A 80 11.96 -3.47 1.62
N TRP A 81 12.07 -2.45 0.78
CA TRP A 81 12.33 -2.64 -0.63
C TRP A 81 13.58 -3.49 -0.87
N ASP A 82 14.70 -3.16 -0.21
CA ASP A 82 15.95 -3.90 -0.37
C ASP A 82 15.78 -5.38 0.04
N ALA A 83 15.12 -5.64 1.16
CA ALA A 83 14.83 -6.99 1.64
C ALA A 83 13.92 -7.78 0.68
N TYR A 84 12.81 -7.19 0.23
CA TYR A 84 11.87 -7.87 -0.66
C TYR A 84 12.39 -8.03 -2.09
N ARG A 85 13.14 -7.05 -2.60
CA ARG A 85 13.79 -7.16 -3.91
C ARG A 85 14.69 -8.39 -3.94
N ALA A 86 15.47 -8.63 -2.89
CA ALA A 86 16.31 -9.82 -2.76
C ALA A 86 15.48 -11.10 -2.57
N SER A 87 14.55 -11.12 -1.61
CA SER A 87 13.81 -12.34 -1.26
C SER A 87 12.87 -12.83 -2.37
N LEU A 88 12.26 -11.90 -3.11
CA LEU A 88 11.38 -12.18 -4.24
C LEU A 88 12.11 -12.23 -5.59
N ARG A 89 13.44 -12.03 -5.59
CA ARG A 89 14.28 -11.98 -6.80
C ARG A 89 13.75 -11.02 -7.86
N LEU A 90 13.33 -9.83 -7.42
CA LEU A 90 12.75 -8.82 -8.31
C LEU A 90 13.85 -8.17 -9.16
N SER A 91 13.62 -8.18 -10.47
CA SER A 91 14.41 -7.47 -11.48
C SER A 91 13.60 -6.35 -12.11
N GLY A 92 14.29 -5.41 -12.76
CA GLY A 92 13.63 -4.32 -13.51
C GLY A 92 13.29 -3.07 -12.69
N GLY A 93 13.63 -3.03 -11.40
CA GLY A 93 13.50 -1.82 -10.57
C GLY A 93 12.22 -1.76 -9.75
N PHE A 94 11.89 -0.58 -9.24
CA PHE A 94 10.73 -0.31 -8.38
C PHE A 94 9.44 -0.07 -9.19
N THR A 95 9.23 -0.84 -10.25
CA THR A 95 8.10 -0.69 -11.18
C THR A 95 6.76 -0.90 -10.48
N PRO A 96 5.66 -0.39 -11.06
CA PRO A 96 4.31 -0.65 -10.56
C PRO A 96 4.02 -2.13 -10.24
N GLU A 97 4.39 -3.06 -11.12
CA GLU A 97 4.19 -4.50 -10.92
C GLU A 97 5.04 -5.03 -9.75
N ASN A 98 6.26 -4.55 -9.59
CA ASN A 98 7.12 -4.95 -8.47
C ASN A 98 6.61 -4.39 -7.14
N GLN A 99 6.07 -3.17 -7.14
CA GLN A 99 5.39 -2.61 -5.97
C GLN A 99 4.19 -3.47 -5.55
N ASP A 100 3.36 -3.90 -6.51
CA ASP A 100 2.24 -4.81 -6.25
C ASP A 100 2.69 -6.15 -5.68
N ARG A 101 3.76 -6.74 -6.24
CA ARG A 101 4.32 -8.01 -5.76
C ARG A 101 4.78 -7.91 -4.31
N VAL A 102 5.42 -6.80 -3.94
CA VAL A 102 5.85 -6.55 -2.55
C VAL A 102 4.65 -6.35 -1.63
N ALA A 103 3.66 -5.55 -2.02
CA ALA A 103 2.44 -5.36 -1.23
C ALA A 103 1.69 -6.69 -1.02
N LEU A 104 1.54 -7.49 -2.08
CA LEU A 104 0.93 -8.82 -2.03
C LEU A 104 1.71 -9.77 -1.13
N GLN A 105 3.04 -9.72 -1.15
CA GLN A 105 3.87 -10.52 -0.26
C GLN A 105 3.66 -10.13 1.22
N GLN A 106 3.62 -8.84 1.52
CA GLN A 106 3.30 -8.35 2.88
C GLN A 106 1.91 -8.83 3.33
N ILE A 107 0.88 -8.77 2.47
CA ILE A 107 -0.46 -9.31 2.74
C ILE A 107 -0.41 -10.79 3.11
N ARG A 108 0.37 -11.59 2.38
CA ARG A 108 0.56 -13.03 2.67
C ARG A 108 1.21 -13.26 4.02
N GLU A 109 2.27 -12.53 4.32
CA GLU A 109 2.99 -12.63 5.60
C GLU A 109 2.12 -12.23 6.79
N ARG A 110 1.18 -11.31 6.60
CA ARG A 110 0.15 -10.95 7.59
C ARG A 110 -1.01 -11.94 7.67
N ARG A 111 -1.01 -13.02 6.88
CA ARG A 111 -2.09 -14.02 6.80
C ARG A 111 -3.47 -13.38 6.51
N ALA A 112 -3.47 -12.32 5.71
CA ALA A 112 -4.68 -11.58 5.35
C ALA A 112 -5.27 -12.02 3.99
N LEU A 113 -4.51 -12.76 3.18
CA LEU A 113 -4.91 -13.13 1.82
C LEU A 113 -6.24 -13.90 1.78
N ASP A 114 -6.44 -14.88 2.65
CA ASP A 114 -7.67 -15.69 2.67
C ASP A 114 -8.88 -14.92 3.20
N ASP A 115 -8.66 -13.93 4.07
CA ASP A 115 -9.72 -13.03 4.51
C ASP A 115 -10.17 -12.12 3.38
N ILE A 116 -9.21 -11.58 2.61
CA ILE A 116 -9.51 -10.74 1.44
C ILE A 116 -10.30 -11.52 0.41
N LYS A 117 -9.86 -12.74 0.07
CA LYS A 117 -10.57 -13.60 -0.87
C LYS A 117 -11.99 -13.88 -0.43
N ALA A 118 -12.19 -14.11 0.87
CA ALA A 118 -13.50 -14.39 1.43
C ALA A 118 -14.35 -13.15 1.76
N GLY A 119 -13.90 -11.92 1.44
CA GLY A 119 -14.66 -10.69 1.73
C GLY A 119 -14.63 -10.23 3.20
N ARG A 120 -13.79 -10.86 4.04
CA ARG A 120 -13.58 -10.52 5.46
C ARG A 120 -12.62 -9.32 5.60
N ILE A 121 -13.00 -8.19 5.00
CA ILE A 121 -12.09 -7.04 4.80
C ILE A 121 -11.72 -6.34 6.10
N GLN A 122 -12.62 -6.30 7.08
CA GLN A 122 -12.29 -5.75 8.39
C GLN A 122 -11.14 -6.53 9.06
N GLN A 123 -11.16 -7.87 8.98
CA GLN A 123 -10.10 -8.73 9.52
C GLN A 123 -8.80 -8.54 8.75
N ALA A 124 -8.88 -8.42 7.43
CA ALA A 124 -7.72 -8.14 6.59
C ALA A 124 -7.06 -6.79 6.91
N ILE A 125 -7.83 -5.72 7.07
CA ILE A 125 -7.34 -4.40 7.49
C ILE A 125 -6.65 -4.51 8.85
N ALA A 126 -7.30 -5.15 9.83
CA ALA A 126 -6.73 -5.30 11.18
C ALA A 126 -5.41 -6.08 11.17
N LYS A 127 -5.29 -7.14 10.36
CA LYS A 127 -4.05 -7.92 10.23
C LYS A 127 -2.91 -7.12 9.59
N CYS A 128 -3.25 -6.18 8.72
CA CYS A 128 -2.31 -5.39 7.94
C CYS A 128 -2.00 -4.01 8.54
N SER A 129 -2.61 -3.64 9.67
CA SER A 129 -2.49 -2.30 10.26
C SER A 129 -1.07 -1.89 10.63
N ASN A 130 -0.22 -2.86 10.97
CA ASN A 130 1.19 -2.60 11.27
C ASN A 130 2.06 -2.44 10.01
N ILE A 131 1.55 -2.69 8.81
CA ILE A 131 2.27 -2.47 7.55
C ILE A 131 1.97 -1.07 7.03
N TRP A 132 0.69 -0.70 6.97
CA TRP A 132 0.22 0.58 6.43
C TRP A 132 -0.26 1.49 7.55
N ALA A 133 0.42 2.61 7.75
CA ALA A 133 0.13 3.53 8.84
C ALA A 133 -1.26 4.18 8.71
N SER A 134 -1.80 4.25 7.49
CA SER A 134 -3.14 4.75 7.23
C SER A 134 -4.26 3.80 7.69
N PHE A 135 -3.98 2.52 7.93
CA PHE A 135 -4.97 1.57 8.44
C PHE A 135 -5.17 1.72 9.95
N PRO A 136 -6.41 1.59 10.46
CA PRO A 136 -6.70 1.67 11.89
C PRO A 136 -6.10 0.47 12.65
N GLY A 137 -5.76 0.69 13.93
CA GLY A 137 -5.29 -0.38 14.82
C GLY A 137 -3.77 -0.50 14.96
N ASN A 138 -3.00 0.48 14.49
CA ASN A 138 -1.56 0.60 14.75
C ASN A 138 -1.25 1.60 15.87
N THR A 139 0.01 1.61 16.33
CA THR A 139 0.50 2.46 17.43
C THR A 139 1.44 3.57 16.96
N TYR A 140 1.42 3.93 15.67
CA TYR A 140 2.39 4.89 15.10
C TYR A 140 2.16 6.34 15.50
N GLY A 141 1.08 6.64 16.25
CA GLY A 141 0.75 8.01 16.66
C GLY A 141 0.42 8.94 15.49
N GLN A 142 0.10 8.36 14.33
CA GLN A 142 -0.37 9.07 13.15
C GLN A 142 -1.91 9.18 13.16
N ASN A 143 -2.49 9.73 12.09
CA ASN A 143 -3.94 9.88 11.91
C ASN A 143 -4.47 8.82 10.93
N PRO A 144 -4.62 7.55 11.33
CA PRO A 144 -5.15 6.52 10.44
C PRO A 144 -6.59 6.84 10.03
N HIS A 145 -7.03 6.28 8.91
CA HIS A 145 -8.42 6.32 8.51
C HIS A 145 -9.30 5.57 9.51
N ARG A 146 -10.54 6.05 9.63
CA ARG A 146 -11.58 5.30 10.32
C ARG A 146 -11.95 4.05 9.51
N LEU A 147 -12.24 2.96 10.21
CA LEU A 147 -12.59 1.68 9.59
C LEU A 147 -13.82 1.78 8.68
N ASP A 148 -14.86 2.51 9.10
CA ASP A 148 -16.08 2.75 8.33
C ASP A 148 -15.80 3.41 6.97
N LYS A 149 -14.88 4.37 6.91
CA LYS A 149 -14.44 5.00 5.67
C LYS A 149 -13.80 3.98 4.71
N LEU A 150 -12.94 3.10 5.22
CA LEU A 150 -12.28 2.08 4.39
C LEU A 150 -13.27 1.01 3.89
N LEU A 151 -14.20 0.57 4.75
CA LEU A 151 -15.24 -0.37 4.34
C LEU A 151 -16.21 0.25 3.34
N GLY A 152 -16.59 1.52 3.51
CA GLY A 152 -17.38 2.26 2.53
C GLY A 152 -16.67 2.36 1.19
N LYS A 153 -15.37 2.67 1.19
CA LYS A 153 -14.58 2.71 -0.04
C LYS A 153 -14.46 1.34 -0.71
N TRP A 154 -14.30 0.26 0.07
CA TRP A 154 -14.29 -1.11 -0.43
C TRP A 154 -15.59 -1.45 -1.21
N VAL A 155 -16.74 -1.08 -0.66
CA VAL A 155 -18.04 -1.30 -1.30
C VAL A 155 -18.18 -0.44 -2.56
N GLU A 156 -17.77 0.83 -2.52
CA GLU A 156 -17.76 1.73 -3.70
C GLU A 156 -16.89 1.17 -4.83
N MET A 157 -15.76 0.54 -4.48
CA MET A 157 -14.90 -0.17 -5.43
C MET A 157 -15.52 -1.48 -5.95
N GLY A 158 -16.76 -1.84 -5.58
CA GLY A 158 -17.44 -3.05 -6.04
C GLY A 158 -17.06 -4.33 -5.27
N GLY A 159 -16.46 -4.19 -4.08
CA GLY A 159 -16.12 -5.31 -3.23
C GLY A 159 -17.31 -5.77 -2.37
N GLY A 160 -17.52 -7.10 -2.29
CA GLY A 160 -18.50 -7.69 -1.38
C GLY A 160 -17.95 -7.77 0.05
N LEU A 161 -18.83 -7.59 1.04
CA LEU A 161 -18.52 -7.85 2.45
C LEU A 161 -19.18 -9.19 2.84
N ALA A 162 -18.45 -9.99 3.62
CA ALA A 162 -18.92 -11.24 4.19
C ALA A 162 -19.25 -11.10 5.68
#